data_AF-A0A4R5KD21-F1
#
_entry.id   AF-A0A4R5KD21-F1
#
_cell.length_a   1.000
_cell.length_b   1.000
_cell.length_c   1.000
_cell.angle_alpha   90.00
_cell.angle_beta   90.00
_cell.angle_gamma   90.00
#
_symmetry.space_group_name_H-M   'P 1'
#
loop_
_entity.id
_entity.type
_entity.pdbx_description
1 polymer ?
#
loop_
_entity_poly.entity_id
_entity_poly.type
_entity_poly.pdbx_seq_one_letter_code
_entity_poly.pdbx_strand_id
1 'polypeptide(L)'
;MGTEFLDLWEDWCAVTGTSPGCRDDAVLTRFARQAGASRRLVHALEPHVTDRGHRETAWPRGHDDPGALRRLLHRGSVLDGDPGTFWIDRLRVRRMLFAATLLAPVSMGGLGLTRGQALGLTPAGCQEMRALLGTAVQESSCPACAAWSWLEVLGTNAGWSAAMVRSLAKRPGGAAGKHALHRHERNDPDTGWGDWEDCPNLLPGIDRWGYLNRYGSMHRSSLSRVIAVMALLLEAPVRQPLQTLPALEPPAIRHVTAEEEAAILARADELNARVAALLAEFE
;
A
#
# COMPACT_ATOMS: atom_id res chain seq x y z
N MET A 1 40.48 1.20 -8.32
CA MET A 1 39.20 0.61 -7.86
C MET A 1 38.58 -0.01 -9.10
N GLY A 2 38.53 -1.35 -9.16
CA GLY A 2 38.79 -2.14 -10.37
C GLY A 2 37.72 -2.11 -11.47
N THR A 3 38.19 -2.11 -12.72
CA THR A 3 37.41 -2.28 -13.96
C THR A 3 36.72 -3.65 -14.05
N GLU A 4 37.22 -4.66 -13.33
CA GLU A 4 36.67 -6.03 -13.27
C GLU A 4 35.19 -6.10 -12.84
N PHE A 5 34.68 -5.08 -12.14
CA PHE A 5 33.29 -5.03 -11.70
C PHE A 5 32.30 -4.68 -12.83
N LEU A 6 32.71 -3.89 -13.82
CA LEU A 6 31.87 -3.53 -14.97
C LEU A 6 31.85 -4.64 -16.02
N ASP A 7 32.96 -5.37 -16.17
CA ASP A 7 33.10 -6.48 -17.13
C ASP A 7 32.03 -7.57 -16.87
N LEU A 8 31.76 -7.90 -15.60
CA LEU A 8 30.73 -8.90 -15.25
C LEU A 8 29.30 -8.51 -15.70
N TRP A 9 28.98 -7.21 -15.68
CA TRP A 9 27.68 -6.72 -16.15
C TRP A 9 27.59 -6.76 -17.68
N GLU A 10 28.65 -6.35 -18.37
CA GLU A 10 28.72 -6.38 -19.83
C GLU A 10 28.66 -7.81 -20.37
N ASP A 11 29.38 -8.74 -19.73
CA ASP A 11 29.36 -10.17 -20.06
C ASP A 11 27.97 -10.78 -19.87
N TRP A 12 27.32 -10.50 -18.74
CA TRP A 12 25.96 -10.99 -18.49
C TRP A 12 24.95 -10.39 -19.48
N CYS A 13 25.10 -9.12 -19.84
CA CYS A 13 24.29 -8.47 -20.87
C CYS A 13 24.45 -9.14 -22.24
N ALA A 14 25.70 -9.44 -22.63
CA ALA A 14 26.00 -10.13 -23.88
C ALA A 14 25.38 -11.54 -23.92
N VAL A 15 25.46 -12.30 -22.82
CA VAL A 15 24.90 -13.66 -22.72
C VAL A 15 23.37 -13.67 -22.73
N THR A 16 22.72 -12.68 -22.10
CA THR A 16 21.25 -12.64 -21.97
C THR A 16 20.54 -11.84 -23.04
N GLY A 17 21.29 -11.19 -23.95
CA GLY A 17 20.75 -10.27 -24.94
C GLY A 17 20.15 -9.00 -24.33
N THR A 18 20.50 -8.68 -23.08
CA THR A 18 20.00 -7.49 -22.39
C THR A 18 20.85 -6.28 -22.78
N SER A 19 20.23 -5.15 -23.13
CA SER A 19 20.98 -3.93 -23.45
C SER A 19 21.77 -3.44 -22.21
N PRO A 20 23.08 -3.12 -22.33
CA PRO A 20 23.89 -2.63 -21.19
C PRO A 20 23.41 -1.30 -20.58
N GLY A 21 22.63 -0.53 -21.34
CA GLY A 21 21.97 0.69 -20.88
C GLY A 21 20.64 0.44 -20.15
N CYS A 22 20.09 -0.77 -20.22
CA CYS A 22 18.85 -1.15 -19.54
C CYS A 22 19.15 -1.61 -18.11
N ARG A 23 19.27 -0.63 -17.21
CA ARG A 23 19.61 -0.84 -15.78
C ARG A 23 18.41 -0.66 -14.87
N ASP A 24 17.26 -1.19 -15.27
CA ASP A 24 16.08 -1.20 -14.40
C ASP A 24 16.20 -2.25 -13.30
N ASP A 25 15.46 -2.08 -12.21
CA ASP A 25 15.54 -2.97 -11.03
C ASP A 25 15.20 -4.44 -11.37
N ALA A 26 14.39 -4.72 -12.40
CA ALA A 26 14.04 -6.09 -12.78
C ALA A 26 15.21 -6.77 -13.51
N VAL A 27 15.92 -6.02 -14.35
CA VAL A 27 17.17 -6.45 -14.96
C VAL A 27 18.24 -6.61 -13.88
N LEU A 28 18.41 -5.65 -12.97
CA LEU A 28 19.42 -5.70 -11.91
C LEU A 28 19.15 -6.84 -10.90
N THR A 29 17.89 -7.10 -10.56
CA THR A 29 17.50 -8.24 -9.70
C THR A 29 17.78 -9.57 -10.40
N ARG A 30 17.48 -9.66 -11.69
CA ARG A 30 17.74 -10.86 -12.49
C ARG A 30 19.25 -11.10 -12.64
N PHE A 31 20.01 -10.04 -12.88
CA PHE A 31 21.47 -10.06 -12.88
C PHE A 31 22.03 -10.52 -11.53
N ALA A 32 21.57 -9.95 -10.42
CA ALA A 32 21.99 -10.34 -9.07
C ALA A 32 21.75 -11.83 -8.81
N ARG A 33 20.59 -12.34 -9.21
CA ARG A 33 20.21 -13.74 -9.03
C ARG A 33 20.98 -14.70 -9.95
N GLN A 34 21.22 -14.32 -11.20
CA GLN A 34 21.82 -15.20 -12.20
C GLN A 34 23.35 -15.18 -12.19
N ALA A 35 23.95 -14.00 -12.01
CA ALA A 35 25.40 -13.82 -11.98
C ALA A 35 25.98 -13.90 -10.56
N GLY A 36 25.14 -14.08 -9.53
CA GLY A 36 25.59 -14.04 -8.13
C GLY A 36 26.19 -12.69 -7.73
N ALA A 37 25.77 -11.60 -8.40
CA ALA A 37 26.40 -10.29 -8.24
C ALA A 37 26.23 -9.76 -6.81
N SER A 38 27.34 -9.26 -6.24
CA SER A 38 27.34 -8.68 -4.91
C SER A 38 26.43 -7.44 -4.82
N ARG A 39 25.85 -7.17 -3.64
CA ARG A 39 25.04 -5.95 -3.41
C ARG A 39 25.78 -4.66 -3.77
N ARG A 40 27.10 -4.61 -3.53
CA ARG A 40 27.94 -3.47 -3.92
C ARG A 40 27.96 -3.25 -5.42
N LEU A 41 28.06 -4.32 -6.21
CA LEU A 41 28.04 -4.25 -7.65
C LEU A 41 26.67 -3.83 -8.18
N VAL A 42 25.59 -4.40 -7.64
CA VAL A 42 24.22 -4.02 -8.01
C VAL A 42 23.99 -2.53 -7.73
N HIS A 43 24.39 -2.03 -6.57
CA HIS A 43 24.28 -0.62 -6.20
C HIS A 43 25.17 0.31 -7.05
N ALA A 44 26.31 -0.17 -7.55
CA ALA A 44 27.17 0.60 -8.46
C ALA A 44 26.56 0.70 -9.88
N LEU A 45 25.79 -0.32 -10.29
CA LEU A 45 25.09 -0.36 -11.57
C LEU A 45 23.74 0.37 -11.53
N GLU A 46 23.15 0.54 -10.34
CA GLU A 46 22.00 1.40 -10.15
C GLU A 46 22.31 2.80 -10.70
N PRO A 47 21.43 3.37 -11.54
CA PRO A 47 21.63 4.70 -12.10
C PRO A 47 21.91 5.67 -10.96
N HIS A 48 23.15 6.20 -10.91
CA HIS A 48 23.47 7.30 -10.01
C HIS A 48 22.66 8.50 -10.47
N VAL A 49 21.53 8.74 -9.80
CA VAL A 49 20.76 9.98 -9.90
C VAL A 49 21.71 11.06 -9.40
N THR A 50 22.44 11.66 -10.33
CA THR A 50 23.38 12.72 -10.06
C THR A 50 22.61 13.90 -9.48
N ASP A 51 22.95 14.23 -8.25
CA ASP A 51 22.42 15.31 -7.45
C ASP A 51 22.83 16.64 -8.09
N ARG A 52 21.88 17.39 -8.68
CA ARG A 52 21.76 18.86 -8.66
C ARG A 52 20.70 19.36 -9.65
N GLY A 53 19.63 19.94 -9.10
CA GLY A 53 18.66 20.76 -9.83
C GLY A 53 17.26 20.16 -9.84
N HIS A 54 16.46 20.47 -8.82
CA HIS A 54 15.06 20.04 -8.66
C HIS A 54 14.90 18.52 -8.58
N ARG A 55 14.88 17.97 -7.35
CA ARG A 55 14.40 16.60 -7.13
C ARG A 55 12.92 16.57 -7.54
N GLU A 56 12.66 16.19 -8.79
CA GLU A 56 11.31 15.97 -9.28
C GLU A 56 10.64 14.99 -8.31
N THR A 57 9.59 15.46 -7.66
CA THR A 57 8.73 14.61 -6.85
C THR A 57 8.28 13.43 -7.72
N ALA A 58 7.94 12.29 -7.12
CA ALA A 58 7.42 11.18 -7.93
C ALA A 58 5.96 11.36 -8.35
N TRP A 59 5.44 12.59 -8.23
CA TRP A 59 4.07 12.96 -8.57
C TRP A 59 3.79 12.73 -10.06
N PRO A 60 2.56 12.33 -10.44
CA PRO A 60 2.15 12.24 -11.84
C PRO A 60 2.42 13.53 -12.62
N ARG A 61 3.15 13.42 -13.74
CA ARG A 61 3.44 14.55 -14.62
C ARG A 61 2.15 15.11 -15.24
N GLY A 62 2.13 16.44 -15.48
CA GLY A 62 0.97 17.11 -16.09
C GLY A 62 -0.15 17.45 -15.12
N HIS A 63 0.04 17.21 -13.82
CA HIS A 63 -0.92 17.51 -12.76
C HIS A 63 -0.32 18.45 -11.71
N ASP A 64 0.30 19.54 -12.16
CA ASP A 64 1.01 20.51 -11.31
C ASP A 64 0.07 21.53 -10.65
N ASP A 65 -1.24 21.41 -10.87
CA ASP A 65 -2.20 22.34 -10.29
C ASP A 65 -2.35 22.14 -8.77
N PRO A 66 -2.48 23.22 -7.97
CA PRO A 66 -2.51 23.14 -6.50
C PRO A 66 -3.64 22.29 -5.91
N GLY A 67 -4.69 22.02 -6.69
CA GLY A 67 -5.85 21.23 -6.27
C GLY A 67 -5.73 19.73 -6.56
N ALA A 68 -4.70 19.29 -7.29
CA ALA A 68 -4.61 17.93 -7.81
C ALA A 68 -4.65 16.88 -6.70
N LEU A 69 -3.83 17.03 -5.65
CA LEU A 69 -3.83 16.11 -4.51
C LEU A 69 -5.22 16.00 -3.87
N ARG A 70 -5.88 17.14 -3.58
CA ARG A 70 -7.21 17.15 -2.97
C ARG A 70 -8.26 16.44 -3.84
N ARG A 71 -8.23 16.65 -5.16
CA ARG A 71 -9.13 15.95 -6.08
C ARG A 71 -8.87 14.45 -6.12
N LEU A 72 -7.61 14.04 -6.14
CA LEU A 72 -7.24 12.62 -6.10
C LEU A 72 -7.73 11.96 -4.80
N LEU A 73 -7.49 12.60 -3.66
CA LEU A 73 -7.95 12.13 -2.34
C LEU A 73 -9.47 11.99 -2.33
N HIS A 74 -10.19 13.02 -2.77
CA HIS A 74 -11.66 13.00 -2.82
C HIS A 74 -12.18 11.83 -3.64
N ARG A 75 -11.64 11.62 -4.85
CA ARG A 75 -12.05 10.52 -5.74
C ARG A 75 -11.73 9.16 -5.16
N GLY A 76 -10.56 8.99 -4.55
CA GLY A 76 -10.24 7.74 -3.88
C GLY A 76 -11.09 7.47 -2.65
N SER A 77 -11.44 8.51 -1.87
CA SER A 77 -12.37 8.37 -0.75
C SER A 77 -13.77 7.95 -1.19
N VAL A 78 -14.24 8.37 -2.37
CA VAL A 78 -15.47 7.85 -2.97
C VAL A 78 -15.36 6.35 -3.24
N LEU A 79 -14.24 5.88 -3.80
CA LEU A 79 -14.01 4.44 -4.04
C LEU A 79 -13.90 3.64 -2.73
N ASP A 80 -13.27 4.20 -1.70
CA ASP A 80 -13.17 3.57 -0.37
C ASP A 80 -14.52 3.54 0.38
N GLY A 81 -15.42 4.48 0.06
CA GLY A 81 -16.76 4.58 0.60
C GLY A 81 -17.81 3.73 -0.13
N ASP A 82 -17.55 3.33 -1.38
CA ASP A 82 -18.51 2.61 -2.23
C ASP A 82 -18.77 1.18 -1.70
N PRO A 83 -20.04 0.83 -1.37
CA PRO A 83 -20.45 -0.52 -0.98
C PRO A 83 -20.06 -1.61 -2.00
N GLY A 84 -20.01 -1.27 -3.29
CA GLY A 84 -19.62 -2.17 -4.38
C GLY A 84 -18.12 -2.45 -4.47
N THR A 85 -17.27 -1.63 -3.85
CA THR A 85 -15.82 -1.86 -3.87
C THR A 85 -15.45 -3.03 -2.97
N PHE A 86 -14.81 -4.05 -3.55
CA PHE A 86 -14.31 -5.20 -2.80
C PHE A 86 -13.28 -4.77 -1.76
N TRP A 87 -13.30 -5.41 -0.58
CA TRP A 87 -12.50 -4.96 0.57
C TRP A 87 -10.99 -4.91 0.31
N ILE A 88 -10.46 -5.79 -0.55
CA ILE A 88 -9.04 -5.78 -0.94
C ILE A 88 -8.72 -4.51 -1.75
N ASP A 89 -9.64 -4.09 -2.63
CA ASP A 89 -9.44 -2.90 -3.44
C ASP A 89 -9.54 -1.63 -2.58
N ARG A 90 -10.39 -1.61 -1.55
CA ARG A 90 -10.39 -0.56 -0.52
C ARG A 90 -9.02 -0.43 0.18
N LEU A 91 -8.43 -1.56 0.56
CA LEU A 91 -7.09 -1.59 1.16
C LEU A 91 -6.04 -1.01 0.19
N ARG A 92 -6.08 -1.39 -1.09
CA ARG A 92 -5.18 -0.88 -2.12
C ARG A 92 -5.38 0.61 -2.38
N VAL A 93 -6.62 1.09 -2.36
CA VAL A 93 -6.97 2.51 -2.49
C VAL A 93 -6.40 3.30 -1.31
N ARG A 94 -6.60 2.88 -0.06
CA ARG A 94 -6.02 3.55 1.11
C ARG A 94 -4.50 3.67 1.03
N ARG A 95 -3.82 2.58 0.64
CA ARG A 95 -2.37 2.60 0.41
C ARG A 95 -1.96 3.57 -0.69
N MET A 96 -2.71 3.61 -1.79
CA MET A 96 -2.47 4.56 -2.90
C MET A 96 -2.67 6.00 -2.45
N LEU A 97 -3.71 6.30 -1.67
CA LEU A 97 -3.97 7.64 -1.16
C LEU A 97 -2.87 8.09 -0.19
N PHE A 98 -2.37 7.20 0.66
CA PHE A 98 -1.19 7.48 1.47
C PHE A 98 0.06 7.71 0.60
N ALA A 99 0.33 6.84 -0.38
CA ALA A 99 1.44 7.07 -1.31
C ALA A 99 1.30 8.45 -2.00
N ALA A 100 0.10 8.85 -2.39
CA ALA A 100 -0.13 10.16 -2.97
C ALA A 100 0.25 11.32 -2.04
N THR A 101 -0.02 11.22 -0.73
CA THR A 101 0.37 12.27 0.23
C THR A 101 1.89 12.35 0.41
N LEU A 102 2.59 11.21 0.33
CA LEU A 102 4.05 11.18 0.36
C LEU A 102 4.66 11.84 -0.88
N LEU A 103 4.14 11.54 -2.06
CA LEU A 103 4.74 11.94 -3.34
C LEU A 103 4.33 13.34 -3.81
N ALA A 104 3.14 13.82 -3.45
CA ALA A 104 2.66 15.13 -3.89
C ALA A 104 3.56 16.27 -3.40
N PRO A 105 3.80 17.32 -4.20
CA PRO A 105 4.56 18.49 -3.78
C PRO A 105 4.03 19.11 -2.48
N VAL A 106 4.93 19.74 -1.72
CA VAL A 106 4.58 20.45 -0.47
C VAL A 106 3.56 21.56 -0.73
N SER A 107 3.63 22.24 -1.87
CA SER A 107 2.66 23.25 -2.29
C SER A 107 1.22 22.71 -2.46
N MET A 108 1.05 21.40 -2.63
CA MET A 108 -0.25 20.73 -2.71
C MET A 108 -0.71 20.15 -1.36
N GLY A 109 0.11 20.27 -0.31
CA GLY A 109 -0.12 19.68 1.01
C GLY A 109 0.42 18.24 1.17
N GLY A 110 1.25 17.77 0.24
CA GLY A 110 2.01 16.51 0.39
C GLY A 110 3.40 16.73 0.99
N LEU A 111 4.27 15.71 0.93
CA LEU A 111 5.64 15.76 1.47
C LEU A 111 6.74 15.92 0.40
N GLY A 112 6.39 15.86 -0.88
CA GLY A 112 7.32 16.03 -1.98
C GLY A 112 8.40 14.95 -2.06
N LEU A 113 8.15 13.75 -1.52
CA LEU A 113 9.13 12.68 -1.50
C LEU A 113 9.39 12.11 -2.89
N THR A 114 10.63 11.71 -3.13
CA THR A 114 10.99 10.86 -4.26
C THR A 114 10.51 9.43 -4.03
N ARG A 115 10.51 8.59 -5.09
CA ARG A 115 10.13 7.17 -4.97
C ARG A 115 10.96 6.44 -3.92
N GLY A 116 12.28 6.66 -3.91
CA GLY A 116 13.18 6.00 -2.95
C GLY A 116 12.88 6.42 -1.51
N GLN A 117 12.68 7.72 -1.28
CA GLN A 117 12.34 8.24 0.06
C GLN A 117 10.99 7.71 0.54
N ALA A 118 9.97 7.66 -0.32
CA ALA A 118 8.67 7.12 0.07
C ALA A 118 8.72 5.61 0.38
N LEU A 119 9.48 4.83 -0.40
CA LEU A 119 9.63 3.39 -0.17
C LEU A 119 10.47 3.06 1.07
N GLY A 120 11.44 3.92 1.39
CA GLY A 120 12.31 3.81 2.56
C GLY A 120 11.80 4.57 3.79
N LEU A 121 10.58 5.12 3.75
CA LEU A 121 10.01 5.85 4.88
C LEU A 121 9.72 4.87 6.03
N THR A 122 10.38 5.10 7.16
CA THR A 122 10.19 4.34 8.39
C THR A 122 9.04 4.90 9.23
N PRO A 123 8.50 4.13 10.19
CA PRO A 123 7.50 4.64 11.13
C PRO A 123 7.97 5.90 11.88
N ALA A 124 9.18 5.87 12.45
CA ALA A 124 9.79 7.04 13.12
C ALA A 124 9.91 8.25 12.18
N GLY A 125 10.40 8.07 10.95
CA GLY A 125 10.48 9.16 9.98
C GLY A 125 9.10 9.72 9.61
N CYS A 126 8.07 8.89 9.57
CA CYS A 126 6.71 9.37 9.34
C CYS A 126 6.13 10.11 10.54
N GLN A 127 6.48 9.75 11.78
CA GLN A 127 6.07 10.53 12.96
C GLN A 127 6.53 11.99 12.85
N GLU A 128 7.80 12.19 12.50
CA GLU A 128 8.37 13.52 12.32
C GLU A 128 7.68 14.30 11.18
N MET A 129 7.38 13.62 10.07
CA MET A 129 6.84 14.27 8.88
C MET A 129 5.32 14.49 8.93
N ARG A 130 4.58 13.84 9.82
CA ARG A 130 3.10 13.97 9.87
C ARG A 130 2.63 15.40 10.10
N ALA A 131 3.34 16.17 10.91
CA ALA A 131 3.03 17.57 11.17
C ALA A 131 3.18 18.47 9.93
N LEU A 132 3.90 18.00 8.90
CA LEU A 132 4.14 18.72 7.65
C LEU A 132 3.05 18.46 6.59
N LEU A 133 2.19 17.46 6.81
CA LEU A 133 1.09 17.17 5.89
C LEU A 133 0.06 18.29 5.91
N GLY A 134 -0.40 18.69 4.73
CA GLY A 134 -1.49 19.65 4.60
C GLY A 134 -2.81 19.10 5.13
N THR A 135 -3.69 20.02 5.51
CA THR A 135 -5.07 19.73 5.91
C THR A 135 -6.06 20.30 4.89
N ALA A 136 -7.31 19.82 4.94
CA ALA A 136 -8.41 20.32 4.13
C ALA A 136 -9.69 20.37 4.97
N VAL A 137 -10.65 21.23 4.59
CA VAL A 137 -11.94 21.36 5.29
C VAL A 137 -12.75 20.06 5.22
N GLN A 138 -12.75 19.38 4.07
CA GLN A 138 -13.43 18.11 3.88
C GLN A 138 -12.51 16.94 4.19
N GLU A 139 -12.96 16.02 5.04
CA GLU A 139 -12.19 14.82 5.44
C GLU A 139 -11.77 13.98 4.21
N SER A 140 -12.67 13.82 3.23
CA SER A 140 -12.42 13.08 1.99
C SER A 140 -11.32 13.67 1.12
N SER A 141 -10.94 14.93 1.32
CA SER A 141 -9.91 15.63 0.55
C SER A 141 -8.67 15.95 1.37
N CYS A 142 -8.59 15.47 2.62
CA CYS A 142 -7.58 15.88 3.59
C CYS A 142 -6.35 14.96 3.56
N PRO A 143 -5.15 15.46 3.21
CA PRO A 143 -3.92 14.64 3.19
C PRO A 143 -3.59 14.00 4.55
N ALA A 144 -3.71 14.76 5.64
CA ALA A 144 -3.51 14.23 6.98
C ALA A 144 -4.47 13.08 7.32
N CYS A 145 -5.75 13.17 6.91
CA CYS A 145 -6.72 12.09 7.11
C CYS A 145 -6.39 10.84 6.28
N ALA A 146 -5.94 11.02 5.03
CA ALA A 146 -5.53 9.90 4.19
C ALA A 146 -4.32 9.15 4.79
N ALA A 147 -3.35 9.90 5.31
CA ALA A 147 -2.22 9.30 6.03
C ALA A 147 -2.66 8.56 7.29
N TRP A 148 -3.47 9.20 8.14
CA TRP A 148 -4.02 8.57 9.34
C TRP A 148 -4.78 7.28 9.01
N SER A 149 -5.61 7.28 7.96
CA SER A 149 -6.40 6.11 7.56
C SER A 149 -5.53 4.91 7.16
N TRP A 150 -4.34 5.14 6.60
CA TRP A 150 -3.42 4.06 6.27
C TRP A 150 -2.61 3.62 7.49
N LEU A 151 -2.22 4.54 8.37
CA LEU A 151 -1.57 4.19 9.63
C LEU A 151 -2.49 3.34 10.52
N GLU A 152 -3.80 3.59 10.51
CA GLU A 152 -4.79 2.74 11.20
C GLU A 152 -4.79 1.31 10.67
N VAL A 153 -4.67 1.14 9.35
CA VAL A 153 -4.54 -0.18 8.72
C VAL A 153 -3.26 -0.88 9.14
N LEU A 154 -2.13 -0.16 9.11
CA LEU A 154 -0.85 -0.72 9.48
C LEU A 154 -0.80 -1.11 10.97
N GLY A 155 -1.38 -0.30 11.86
CA GLY A 155 -1.40 -0.60 13.30
C GLY A 155 -2.33 -1.74 13.65
N THR A 156 -3.49 -1.81 12.98
CA THR A 156 -4.37 -2.97 13.09
C THR A 156 -3.66 -4.25 12.61
N ASN A 157 -2.80 -4.14 11.60
CA ASN A 157 -1.99 -5.27 11.16
C ASN A 157 -0.90 -5.59 12.19
N ALA A 158 -0.10 -4.62 12.65
CA ALA A 158 1.04 -4.85 13.54
C ALA A 158 0.67 -5.67 14.80
N GLY A 159 -0.44 -5.33 15.47
CA GLY A 159 -0.83 -5.99 16.71
C GLY A 159 -1.80 -7.17 16.60
N TRP A 160 -2.49 -7.40 15.46
CA TRP A 160 -3.67 -8.28 15.43
C TRP A 160 -3.82 -9.13 14.14
N SER A 161 -4.76 -10.09 14.18
CA SER A 161 -4.96 -11.13 13.15
C SER A 161 -5.49 -10.56 11.81
N ALA A 162 -5.28 -11.31 10.73
CA ALA A 162 -5.78 -10.96 9.38
C ALA A 162 -7.30 -10.70 9.33
N ALA A 163 -8.08 -11.29 10.25
CA ALA A 163 -9.51 -11.06 10.37
C ALA A 163 -9.87 -9.61 10.74
N MET A 164 -9.02 -8.92 11.50
CA MET A 164 -9.25 -7.54 11.91
C MET A 164 -8.89 -6.52 10.84
N VAL A 165 -7.80 -6.74 10.10
CA VAL A 165 -7.50 -5.96 8.90
C VAL A 165 -8.65 -6.09 7.90
N ARG A 166 -9.21 -7.29 7.74
CA ARG A 166 -10.39 -7.51 6.91
C ARG A 166 -11.63 -6.77 7.43
N SER A 167 -11.86 -6.77 8.74
CA SER A 167 -12.96 -6.01 9.37
C SER A 167 -12.81 -4.50 9.14
N LEU A 168 -11.60 -3.97 9.31
CA LEU A 168 -11.29 -2.56 9.08
C LEU A 168 -11.42 -2.17 7.60
N ALA A 169 -10.99 -3.03 6.68
CA ALA A 169 -11.14 -2.79 5.24
C ALA A 169 -12.60 -2.85 4.77
N LYS A 170 -13.45 -3.62 5.48
CA LYS A 170 -14.90 -3.64 5.23
C LYS A 170 -15.62 -2.37 5.71
N ARG A 171 -15.06 -1.62 6.66
CA ARG A 171 -15.63 -0.34 7.11
C ARG A 171 -15.43 0.71 6.01
N PRO A 172 -16.51 1.33 5.47
CA PRO A 172 -16.37 2.38 4.46
C PRO A 172 -15.51 3.55 4.97
N GLY A 173 -14.73 4.14 4.06
CA GLY A 173 -13.90 5.35 4.30
C GLY A 173 -14.66 6.61 4.74
N GLY A 174 -15.97 6.52 4.91
CA GLY A 174 -16.84 7.64 5.26
C GLY A 174 -18.00 7.24 6.15
N ALA A 175 -17.90 6.15 6.92
CA ALA A 175 -18.82 5.92 8.04
C ALA A 175 -18.49 6.94 9.14
N ALA A 176 -18.85 8.20 8.86
CA ALA A 176 -19.08 9.21 9.84
C ALA A 176 -20.16 8.67 10.78
N GLY A 177 -19.71 8.01 11.86
CA GLY A 177 -20.31 8.36 13.14
C GLY A 177 -20.31 9.88 13.22
N LYS A 178 -21.35 10.47 13.79
CA LYS A 178 -21.59 11.91 13.99
C LYS A 178 -20.49 12.62 14.81
N HIS A 179 -19.23 12.34 14.53
CA HIS A 179 -18.07 12.92 15.18
C HIS A 179 -17.68 14.11 14.32
N ALA A 180 -17.73 15.30 14.94
CA ALA A 180 -17.42 16.57 14.31
C ALA A 180 -15.92 16.74 13.95
N LEU A 181 -15.09 15.72 14.19
CA LEU A 181 -13.64 15.76 14.10
C LEU A 181 -13.12 14.95 12.91
N HIS A 182 -12.12 15.51 12.23
CA HIS A 182 -11.35 14.82 11.19
C HIS A 182 -10.63 13.60 11.76
N ARG A 183 -10.35 12.58 10.93
CA ARG A 183 -9.61 11.39 11.37
C ARG A 183 -8.25 11.69 11.99
N HIS A 184 -7.51 12.63 11.40
CA HIS A 184 -6.16 12.99 11.87
C HIS A 184 -6.15 13.74 13.21
N GLU A 185 -7.31 14.20 13.69
CA GLU A 185 -7.49 14.84 15.00
C GLU A 185 -7.80 13.82 16.11
N ARG A 186 -8.06 12.57 15.75
CA ARG A 186 -8.25 11.47 16.71
C ARG A 186 -6.89 11.04 17.26
N ASN A 187 -6.92 10.40 18.42
CA ASN A 187 -5.73 9.73 18.96
C ASN A 187 -5.16 8.77 17.92
N ASP A 188 -3.84 8.59 17.97
CA ASP A 188 -3.19 7.64 17.09
C ASP A 188 -3.80 6.24 17.26
N PRO A 189 -4.03 5.52 16.14
CA PRO A 189 -4.79 4.28 16.14
C PRO A 189 -4.06 3.15 16.88
N ASP A 190 -2.74 3.23 16.98
CA ASP A 190 -1.86 2.40 17.81
C ASP A 190 -0.84 3.34 18.44
N THR A 191 -0.62 3.30 19.75
CA THR A 191 0.35 4.17 20.43
C THR A 191 1.79 3.70 20.23
N GLY A 192 2.01 2.43 19.83
CA GLY A 192 3.34 1.85 19.65
C GLY A 192 3.90 1.98 18.24
N TRP A 193 3.23 2.70 17.33
CA TRP A 193 3.63 2.73 15.92
C TRP A 193 4.98 3.40 15.62
N GLY A 194 5.40 4.33 16.46
CA GLY A 194 6.76 4.90 16.39
C GLY A 194 7.85 3.88 16.69
N ASP A 195 7.50 2.88 17.50
CA ASP A 195 8.40 1.86 18.04
C ASP A 195 8.21 0.51 17.33
N TRP A 196 7.61 0.49 16.13
CA TRP A 196 7.55 -0.73 15.31
C TRP A 196 8.94 -1.05 14.75
N GLU A 197 9.79 -1.63 15.60
CA GLU A 197 11.16 -2.05 15.27
C GLU A 197 11.18 -3.03 14.07
N ASP A 198 10.11 -3.81 13.89
CA ASP A 198 9.99 -4.85 12.85
C ASP A 198 9.27 -4.43 11.56
N CYS A 199 8.74 -3.19 11.47
CA CYS A 199 8.10 -2.70 10.24
C CYS A 199 9.04 -1.74 9.49
N PRO A 200 9.90 -2.21 8.57
CA PRO A 200 10.93 -1.39 7.94
C PRO A 200 10.37 -0.33 6.97
N ASN A 201 9.05 -0.29 6.73
CA ASN A 201 8.45 0.61 5.75
C ASN A 201 6.95 0.83 6.00
N LEU A 202 6.42 1.89 5.38
CA LEU A 202 5.00 2.26 5.44
C LEU A 202 4.24 2.00 4.13
N LEU A 203 4.87 1.38 3.13
CA LEU A 203 4.23 1.03 1.87
C LEU A 203 4.37 -0.47 1.58
N PRO A 204 3.88 -1.38 2.45
CA PRO A 204 4.05 -2.80 2.25
C PRO A 204 3.36 -3.30 0.98
N GLY A 205 3.91 -4.40 0.45
CA GLY A 205 3.22 -5.20 -0.57
C GLY A 205 1.87 -5.71 -0.05
N ILE A 206 0.87 -5.76 -0.93
CA ILE A 206 -0.43 -6.38 -0.66
C ILE A 206 -0.55 -7.52 -1.66
N ASP A 207 -0.72 -8.75 -1.18
CA ASP A 207 -0.89 -9.89 -2.08
C ASP A 207 -2.32 -9.98 -2.67
N ARG A 208 -2.62 -11.07 -3.36
CA ARG A 208 -3.95 -11.28 -3.98
C ARG A 208 -5.06 -11.53 -2.96
N TRP A 209 -4.72 -11.89 -1.73
CA TRP A 209 -5.65 -12.22 -0.65
C TRP A 209 -5.80 -11.09 0.37
N GLY A 210 -5.03 -10.02 0.22
CA GLY A 210 -5.05 -8.86 1.11
C GLY A 210 -4.06 -8.95 2.27
N TYR A 211 -3.12 -9.90 2.26
CA TYR A 211 -2.04 -9.95 3.24
C TYR A 211 -1.01 -8.86 2.98
N LEU A 212 -0.63 -8.17 4.06
CA LEU A 212 0.41 -7.15 4.07
C LEU A 212 1.76 -7.78 4.36
N ASN A 213 2.73 -7.58 3.47
CA ASN A 213 4.11 -8.01 3.74
C ASN A 213 4.75 -7.09 4.79
N ARG A 214 4.82 -7.55 6.03
CA ARG A 214 5.37 -6.77 7.16
C ARG A 214 6.87 -6.54 7.04
N TYR A 215 7.58 -7.44 6.39
CA TYR A 215 9.05 -7.45 6.38
C TYR A 215 9.66 -6.75 5.16
N GLY A 216 8.85 -6.18 4.27
CA GLY A 216 9.35 -5.59 3.04
C GLY A 216 8.44 -4.53 2.43
N SER A 217 9.06 -3.49 1.89
CA SER A 217 8.37 -2.44 1.14
C SER A 217 7.86 -2.98 -0.18
N MET A 218 6.83 -2.34 -0.73
CA MET A 218 6.40 -2.66 -2.08
C MET A 218 7.54 -2.45 -3.06
N HIS A 219 7.58 -3.26 -4.10
CA HIS A 219 8.57 -3.11 -5.15
C HIS A 219 8.42 -1.75 -5.87
N ARG A 220 9.53 -1.16 -6.32
CA ARG A 220 9.54 0.14 -7.02
C ARG A 220 8.65 0.17 -8.27
N SER A 221 8.58 -0.95 -8.98
CA SER A 221 7.66 -1.11 -10.13
C SER A 221 6.19 -1.09 -9.71
N SER A 222 5.85 -1.62 -8.53
CA SER A 222 4.51 -1.53 -7.96
C SER A 222 4.16 -0.08 -7.64
N LEU A 223 5.08 0.69 -7.05
CA LEU A 223 4.87 2.13 -6.84
C LEU A 223 4.69 2.89 -8.16
N SER A 224 5.43 2.51 -9.20
CA SER A 224 5.28 3.11 -10.54
C SER A 224 3.89 2.84 -11.13
N ARG A 225 3.35 1.64 -10.95
CA ARG A 225 1.96 1.31 -11.31
C ARG A 225 0.95 2.10 -10.48
N VAL A 226 1.20 2.27 -9.19
CA VAL A 226 0.36 3.11 -8.31
C VAL A 226 0.34 4.56 -8.82
N ILE A 227 1.49 5.13 -9.18
CA ILE A 227 1.59 6.48 -9.75
C ILE A 227 0.82 6.57 -11.08
N ALA A 228 0.89 5.56 -11.95
CA ALA A 228 0.11 5.52 -13.18
C ALA A 228 -1.41 5.47 -12.90
N VAL A 229 -1.85 4.69 -11.91
CA VAL A 229 -3.26 4.64 -11.49
C VAL A 229 -3.71 5.98 -10.89
N MET A 230 -2.83 6.68 -10.15
CA MET A 230 -3.12 8.04 -9.65
C MET A 230 -3.39 9.01 -10.80
N ALA A 231 -2.58 8.96 -11.87
CA ALA A 231 -2.79 9.79 -13.07
C ALA A 231 -4.15 9.49 -13.71
N LEU A 232 -4.47 8.21 -13.93
CA LEU A 232 -5.77 7.79 -14.47
C LEU A 232 -6.94 8.26 -13.60
N LEU A 233 -6.79 8.19 -12.27
CA LEU A 233 -7.82 8.65 -11.34
C LEU A 233 -7.97 10.17 -11.34
N LEU A 234 -6.90 10.93 -11.63
CA LEU A 234 -6.92 12.39 -11.82
C LEU A 234 -7.56 12.82 -13.15
N GLU A 235 -7.47 11.99 -14.18
CA GLU A 235 -8.11 12.22 -15.48
C GLU A 235 -9.56 11.75 -15.53
N ALA A 236 -9.94 10.80 -14.66
CA ALA A 236 -11.28 10.24 -14.63
C ALA A 236 -12.37 11.32 -14.42
N PRO A 237 -13.54 11.18 -15.06
CA PRO A 237 -14.67 12.07 -14.79
C PRO A 237 -15.07 12.00 -13.32
N VAL A 238 -15.46 13.14 -12.75
CA VAL A 238 -15.88 13.24 -11.34
C VAL A 238 -17.10 12.35 -11.13
N ARG A 239 -16.91 11.19 -10.50
CA ARG A 239 -18.04 10.41 -9.98
C ARG A 239 -18.58 11.18 -8.78
N GLN A 240 -19.84 11.59 -8.84
CA GLN A 240 -20.53 12.07 -7.66
C GLN A 240 -20.54 10.94 -6.63
N PRO A 241 -20.35 11.23 -5.33
CA PRO A 241 -20.62 10.26 -4.29
C PRO A 241 -22.01 9.71 -4.55
N LEU A 242 -22.13 8.40 -4.79
CA LEU A 242 -23.42 7.73 -4.78
C LEU A 242 -24.06 8.14 -3.45
N GLN A 243 -25.19 8.85 -3.51
CA GLN A 243 -25.95 9.18 -2.32
C GLN A 243 -26.08 7.87 -1.55
N THR A 244 -25.58 7.87 -0.31
CA THR A 244 -25.61 6.72 0.56
C THR A 244 -27.05 6.26 0.61
N LEU A 245 -27.38 5.17 -0.10
CA LEU A 245 -28.62 4.47 0.16
C LEU A 245 -28.60 4.19 1.67
N PRO A 246 -29.72 4.46 2.38
CA PRO A 246 -29.77 4.21 3.81
C PRO A 246 -29.21 2.82 4.06
N ALA A 247 -28.28 2.72 5.01
CA ALA A 247 -27.57 1.49 5.31
C ALA A 247 -28.60 0.36 5.34
N LEU A 248 -28.51 -0.56 4.38
CA LEU A 248 -29.28 -1.80 4.44
C LEU A 248 -29.00 -2.36 5.83
N GLU A 249 -30.08 -2.62 6.59
CA GLU A 249 -29.98 -3.20 7.91
C GLU A 249 -28.97 -4.35 7.85
N PRO A 250 -28.01 -4.43 8.79
CA PRO A 250 -27.06 -5.52 8.79
C PRO A 250 -27.86 -6.82 8.66
N PRO A 251 -27.56 -7.67 7.66
CA PRO A 251 -28.31 -8.89 7.47
C PRO A 251 -28.34 -9.60 8.82
N ALA A 252 -29.55 -9.90 9.31
CA ALA A 252 -29.75 -10.49 10.62
C ALA A 252 -28.71 -11.59 10.81
N ILE A 253 -27.89 -11.47 11.86
CA ILE A 253 -26.87 -12.47 12.16
C ILE A 253 -27.62 -13.78 12.31
N ARG A 254 -27.52 -14.65 11.30
CA ARG A 254 -28.15 -15.95 11.33
C ARG A 254 -27.43 -16.74 12.42
N HIS A 255 -28.10 -16.90 13.55
CA HIS A 255 -27.64 -17.80 14.59
C HIS A 255 -27.74 -19.23 14.05
N VAL A 256 -26.60 -19.91 13.98
CA VAL A 256 -26.52 -21.33 13.66
C VAL A 256 -27.24 -22.06 14.79
N THR A 257 -28.24 -22.88 14.46
CA THR A 257 -28.94 -23.67 15.47
C THR A 257 -28.04 -24.81 15.95
N ALA A 258 -28.31 -25.37 17.12
CA ALA A 258 -27.54 -26.50 17.64
C ALA A 258 -27.54 -27.72 16.69
N GLU A 259 -28.62 -27.91 15.92
CA GLU A 259 -28.71 -28.95 14.89
C GLU A 259 -27.81 -28.66 13.69
N GLU A 260 -27.75 -27.40 13.24
CA GLU A 260 -26.85 -26.99 12.15
C GLU A 260 -25.38 -27.06 12.58
N GLU A 261 -25.08 -26.69 13.81
CA GLU A 261 -23.74 -26.82 14.39
C GLU A 261 -23.31 -28.30 14.45
N ALA A 262 -24.19 -29.19 14.92
CA ALA A 262 -23.92 -30.63 14.93
C ALA A 262 -23.67 -31.19 13.52
N ALA A 263 -24.45 -30.75 12.52
CA ALA A 263 -24.26 -31.16 11.13
C ALA A 263 -22.94 -30.64 10.54
N ILE A 264 -22.55 -29.40 10.88
CA ILE A 264 -21.27 -28.80 10.46
C ILE A 264 -20.10 -29.59 11.07
N LEU A 265 -20.16 -29.90 12.36
CA LEU A 265 -19.12 -30.65 13.07
C LEU A 265 -18.99 -32.07 12.52
N ALA A 266 -20.10 -32.78 12.31
CA ALA A 266 -20.08 -34.12 11.71
C ALA A 266 -19.45 -34.11 10.31
N ARG A 267 -19.72 -33.07 9.50
CA ARG A 267 -19.12 -32.93 8.18
C ARG A 267 -17.63 -32.59 8.24
N ALA A 268 -17.21 -31.81 9.24
CA ALA A 268 -15.80 -31.50 9.48
C ALA A 268 -15.02 -32.76 9.90
N ASP A 269 -15.61 -33.59 10.76
CA ASP A 269 -15.00 -34.85 11.20
C ASP A 269 -14.86 -35.86 10.04
N GLU A 270 -15.87 -35.96 9.17
CA GLU A 270 -15.79 -36.78 7.96
C GLU A 270 -14.66 -36.31 7.02
N LEU A 271 -14.53 -34.99 6.82
CA LEU A 271 -13.46 -34.42 6.01
C LEU A 271 -12.08 -34.66 6.63
N ASN A 272 -11.94 -34.49 7.93
CA ASN A 272 -10.70 -34.76 8.65
C ASN A 272 -10.31 -36.24 8.57
N ALA A 273 -11.27 -37.16 8.70
CA ALA A 273 -11.02 -38.59 8.52
C ALA A 273 -10.55 -38.92 7.09
N ARG A 274 -11.14 -38.28 6.07
CA ARG A 274 -10.70 -38.45 4.67
C ARG A 274 -9.30 -37.89 4.43
N VAL A 275 -8.98 -36.73 5.00
CA VAL A 275 -7.65 -36.13 4.90
C VAL A 275 -6.61 -36.99 5.62
N ALA A 276 -6.92 -37.51 6.81
CA ALA A 276 -6.04 -38.40 7.55
C ALA A 276 -5.77 -39.71 6.79
N ALA A 277 -6.81 -40.31 6.20
CA ALA A 277 -6.67 -41.51 5.36
C ALA A 277 -5.79 -41.25 4.13
N LEU A 278 -5.97 -40.11 3.45
CA LEU A 278 -5.12 -39.72 2.33
C LEU A 278 -3.67 -39.49 2.76
N LEU A 279 -3.43 -38.87 3.91
CA LEU A 279 -2.07 -38.62 4.40
C LEU A 279 -1.35 -39.91 4.81
N ALA A 280 -2.07 -40.89 5.35
CA ALA A 280 -1.54 -42.21 5.67
C ALA A 280 -1.14 -43.04 4.43
N GLU A 281 -1.64 -42.71 3.24
CA GLU A 281 -1.19 -43.34 1.98
C GLU A 281 0.17 -42.80 1.48
N PHE A 282 0.67 -41.71 2.07
CA PHE A 282 1.95 -41.08 1.72
C PHE A 282 3.06 -41.26 2.77
N GLU A 283 2.80 -42.03 3.83
CA GLU A 283 3.82 -42.55 4.78
C GLU A 283 4.23 -43.98 4.39
#